data_AF-D1JF34-F1
#
_entry.id   AF-D1JF34-F1
#
_cell.length_a   1.000
_cell.length_b   1.000
_cell.length_c   1.000
_cell.angle_alpha   90.00
_cell.angle_beta   90.00
_cell.angle_gamma   90.00
#
_symmetry.space_group_name_H-M   'P 1'
#
loop_
_entity.id
_entity.type
_entity.pdbx_description
1 polymer ?
#
loop_
_entity_poly.entity_id
_entity_poly.type
_entity_poly.pdbx_seq_one_letter_code
_entity_poly.pdbx_strand_id
1 'polypeptide(L)'
;MKKQTLVILAIIAVITTLLTVSALSNEVGYKLSPCDAIDISLENATVTDFLNATNMTTVQVYNFKGYKGENTWMVQWSSSNRLLDVYVNVATGNIAGIEKITVPEVLKAWIVANYGDGTRVTSEGWLKLSDAEMANTLAPLPAGYTKADITDEVMLWAMDNPNWEIQTICGWINSIGVTNLTEDHGLYVYNLAIGWTTVADSIYDTLSPKPSRLPAALATEDNGLAVYHYAIGWNTIANEITGCNFWTTPTPTQRVIDTVEIGVEIVGPTPTPAVTPTEPPDAIKAWIVANYGRGTQVSGLGWLKLSGAMNSGTLAPLPAGYTSADITQEVVTWAKKNPNYTISGAAPTPETKTWHTVTTFQGRHDKKTPIFNIKGDTWRINWESVGHGNDSRISVTVYKDFGFLDYTYVDVFYRNNFPFTDTHYEYDGPGPYYLCITADDLEYWRIEIEDFY
;
A
#
# COMPACT_ATOMS: atom_id res chain seq x y z
N MET A 1 -22.66 -8.11 -23.77
CA MET A 1 -23.47 -8.18 -22.53
C MET A 1 -24.14 -9.54 -22.31
N LYS A 2 -25.06 -10.04 -23.17
CA LYS A 2 -25.80 -11.30 -22.88
C LYS A 2 -24.93 -12.55 -22.59
N LYS A 3 -23.80 -12.74 -23.28
CA LYS A 3 -22.87 -13.85 -23.01
C LYS A 3 -22.15 -13.73 -21.67
N GLN A 4 -21.74 -12.52 -21.27
CA GLN A 4 -21.10 -12.28 -19.97
C GLN A 4 -22.06 -12.54 -18.81
N THR A 5 -23.33 -12.14 -18.95
CA THR A 5 -24.37 -12.40 -17.93
C THR A 5 -24.59 -13.91 -17.71
N LEU A 6 -24.62 -14.70 -18.79
CA LEU A 6 -24.77 -16.16 -18.70
C LEU A 6 -23.58 -16.84 -18.02
N VAL A 7 -22.36 -16.38 -18.31
CA VAL A 7 -21.14 -16.91 -17.71
C VAL A 7 -21.08 -16.56 -16.21
N ILE A 8 -21.42 -15.32 -15.84
CA ILE A 8 -21.52 -14.89 -14.43
C ILE A 8 -22.52 -15.77 -13.67
N LEU A 9 -23.71 -16.04 -14.24
CA LEU A 9 -24.72 -16.89 -13.60
C LEU A 9 -24.26 -18.34 -13.40
N ALA A 10 -23.51 -18.91 -14.35
CA ALA A 10 -23.00 -20.28 -14.25
C ALA A 10 -21.94 -20.44 -13.14
N ILE A 11 -21.07 -19.44 -12.98
CA ILE A 11 -20.03 -19.44 -11.94
C ILE A 11 -20.65 -19.21 -10.59
N ILE A 12 -21.63 -18.32 -10.51
CA ILE A 12 -22.38 -18.11 -9.28
C ILE A 12 -23.03 -19.44 -8.89
N ALA A 13 -23.68 -20.16 -9.80
CA ALA A 13 -24.21 -21.50 -9.49
C ALA A 13 -23.13 -22.47 -8.97
N VAL A 14 -21.92 -22.48 -9.55
CA VAL A 14 -20.78 -23.31 -9.09
C VAL A 14 -20.31 -22.89 -7.70
N ILE A 15 -20.09 -21.59 -7.46
CA ILE A 15 -19.71 -21.02 -6.17
C ILE A 15 -20.80 -21.34 -5.15
N THR A 16 -22.07 -21.03 -5.44
CA THR A 16 -23.19 -21.36 -4.57
C THR A 16 -23.17 -22.84 -4.20
N THR A 17 -22.96 -23.75 -5.16
CA THR A 17 -22.89 -25.20 -4.88
C THR A 17 -21.72 -25.55 -3.95
N LEU A 18 -20.54 -24.97 -4.18
CA LEU A 18 -19.36 -25.15 -3.32
C LEU A 18 -19.59 -24.58 -1.91
N LEU A 19 -20.21 -23.41 -1.80
CA LEU A 19 -20.51 -22.75 -0.54
C LEU A 19 -21.62 -23.47 0.25
N THR A 20 -22.64 -24.04 -0.41
CA THR A 20 -23.67 -24.85 0.25
C THR A 20 -23.06 -26.12 0.86
N VAL A 21 -22.06 -26.72 0.21
CA VAL A 21 -21.30 -27.86 0.76
C VAL A 21 -20.50 -27.44 2.00
N SER A 22 -19.90 -26.24 2.00
CA SER A 22 -19.18 -25.70 3.17
C SER A 22 -20.12 -25.25 4.31
N ALA A 23 -21.30 -24.72 4.01
CA ALA A 23 -22.28 -24.24 4.99
C ALA A 23 -22.99 -25.38 5.74
N LEU A 24 -23.21 -26.53 5.07
CA LEU A 24 -23.70 -27.75 5.72
C LEU A 24 -22.72 -28.32 6.77
N SER A 25 -21.47 -27.86 6.77
CA SER A 25 -20.41 -28.31 7.70
C SER A 25 -20.37 -27.50 9.01
N ASN A 26 -20.90 -26.27 9.08
CA ASN A 26 -20.66 -25.35 10.19
C ASN A 26 -21.90 -24.51 10.58
N GLU A 27 -22.72 -25.00 11.52
CA GLU A 27 -23.94 -24.33 12.00
C GLU A 27 -23.73 -23.20 13.04
N VAL A 28 -22.50 -22.82 13.40
CA VAL A 28 -22.26 -21.82 14.45
C VAL A 28 -21.47 -20.63 13.90
N GLY A 29 -22.09 -19.45 13.89
CA GLY A 29 -21.52 -18.24 13.29
C GLY A 29 -20.28 -17.73 14.02
N TYR A 30 -19.12 -17.83 13.36
CA TYR A 30 -17.85 -17.24 13.81
C TYR A 30 -17.44 -16.03 12.95
N LYS A 31 -16.74 -15.09 13.58
CA LYS A 31 -15.94 -14.05 12.91
C LYS A 31 -14.63 -14.71 12.47
N LEU A 32 -14.35 -14.74 11.18
CA LEU A 32 -13.12 -15.36 10.68
C LEU A 32 -11.95 -14.41 10.91
N SER A 33 -11.02 -14.83 11.76
CA SER A 33 -9.66 -14.29 11.83
C SER A 33 -8.93 -14.64 10.51
N PRO A 34 -7.81 -14.00 10.12
CA PRO A 34 -6.95 -14.48 9.03
C PRO A 34 -6.53 -15.96 9.19
N CYS A 35 -6.54 -16.44 10.43
CA CYS A 35 -6.25 -17.80 10.87
C CYS A 35 -7.44 -18.78 10.64
N ASP A 36 -8.61 -18.24 10.28
CA ASP A 36 -9.81 -18.96 9.88
C ASP A 36 -10.19 -18.68 8.41
N ALA A 37 -9.32 -18.01 7.65
CA ALA A 37 -9.52 -17.85 6.21
C ALA A 37 -9.49 -19.25 5.59
N ILE A 38 -10.67 -19.76 5.22
CA ILE A 38 -10.75 -20.96 4.42
C ILE A 38 -10.14 -20.59 3.08
N ASP A 39 -8.95 -21.11 2.82
CA ASP A 39 -8.36 -21.07 1.49
C ASP A 39 -9.21 -22.00 0.60
N ILE A 40 -10.31 -21.45 0.07
CA ILE A 40 -11.10 -22.14 -0.95
C ILE A 40 -10.30 -22.01 -2.23
N SER A 41 -9.35 -22.93 -2.44
CA SER A 41 -8.73 -23.12 -3.74
C SER A 41 -9.82 -23.59 -4.70
N LEU A 42 -10.38 -22.64 -5.45
CA LEU A 42 -11.33 -22.93 -6.51
C LEU A 42 -10.56 -23.49 -7.70
N GLU A 43 -10.11 -24.76 -7.64
CA GLU A 43 -9.58 -25.51 -8.78
C GLU A 43 -10.71 -25.90 -9.76
N ASN A 44 -11.52 -24.92 -10.17
CA ASN A 44 -12.59 -25.13 -11.12
C ASN A 44 -12.25 -24.41 -12.42
N ALA A 45 -12.09 -25.16 -13.50
CA ALA A 45 -11.81 -24.64 -14.84
C ALA A 45 -12.78 -23.50 -15.24
N THR A 46 -14.03 -23.53 -14.75
CA THR A 46 -15.05 -22.50 -15.00
C THR A 46 -14.71 -21.15 -14.36
N VAL A 47 -14.07 -21.15 -13.18
CA VAL A 47 -13.64 -19.91 -12.49
C VAL A 47 -12.43 -19.33 -13.20
N THR A 48 -11.47 -20.16 -13.59
CA THR A 48 -10.29 -19.75 -14.37
C THR A 48 -10.68 -19.18 -15.74
N ASP A 49 -11.58 -19.84 -16.47
CA ASP A 49 -12.06 -19.39 -17.79
C ASP A 49 -12.75 -18.02 -17.70
N PHE A 50 -13.40 -17.73 -16.58
CA PHE A 50 -14.03 -16.43 -16.35
C PHE A 50 -13.07 -15.33 -15.96
N LEU A 51 -12.12 -15.60 -15.06
CA LEU A 51 -11.07 -14.66 -14.73
C LEU A 51 -10.33 -14.23 -16.00
N ASN A 52 -10.04 -15.20 -16.87
CA ASN A 52 -9.49 -14.97 -18.21
C ASN A 52 -10.45 -14.17 -19.11
N ALA A 53 -11.74 -14.49 -19.15
CA ALA A 53 -12.72 -13.81 -20.01
C ALA A 53 -13.10 -12.38 -19.57
N THR A 54 -12.90 -12.06 -18.28
CA THR A 54 -13.22 -10.74 -17.70
C THR A 54 -11.99 -9.89 -17.40
N ASN A 55 -10.80 -10.45 -17.60
CA ASN A 55 -9.52 -9.81 -17.25
C ASN A 55 -9.45 -9.43 -15.76
N MET A 56 -10.09 -10.25 -14.91
CA MET A 56 -10.05 -10.14 -13.45
C MET A 56 -8.92 -11.02 -12.92
N THR A 57 -8.16 -10.51 -11.96
CA THR A 57 -6.89 -11.11 -11.53
C THR A 57 -6.96 -11.81 -10.18
N THR A 58 -7.95 -11.45 -9.36
CA THR A 58 -8.07 -11.92 -7.97
C THR A 58 -9.53 -12.14 -7.61
N VAL A 59 -9.77 -13.13 -6.74
CA VAL A 59 -11.07 -13.38 -6.10
C VAL A 59 -10.82 -13.47 -4.61
N GLN A 60 -11.54 -12.69 -3.83
CA GLN A 60 -11.52 -12.75 -2.37
C GLN A 60 -12.95 -12.99 -1.88
N VAL A 61 -13.11 -13.89 -0.90
CA VAL A 61 -14.41 -14.23 -0.32
C VAL A 61 -14.41 -13.82 1.13
N TYR A 62 -15.31 -12.91 1.48
CA TYR A 62 -15.48 -12.37 2.82
C TYR A 62 -16.83 -12.79 3.38
N ASN A 63 -16.86 -13.17 4.66
CA ASN A 63 -18.12 -13.37 5.38
C ASN A 63 -18.68 -12.00 5.79
N PHE A 64 -19.62 -11.47 5.03
CA PHE A 64 -20.15 -10.11 5.18
C PHE A 64 -21.58 -10.12 5.75
N LYS A 65 -21.70 -10.02 7.07
CA LYS A 65 -23.01 -9.89 7.70
C LYS A 65 -23.60 -8.50 7.44
N GLY A 66 -24.70 -8.44 6.67
CA GLY A 66 -25.60 -7.30 6.72
C GLY A 66 -25.80 -6.50 5.44
N TYR A 67 -25.52 -7.04 4.25
CA TYR A 67 -25.93 -6.34 3.03
C TYR A 67 -27.46 -6.18 3.02
N LYS A 68 -27.93 -4.93 3.18
CA LYS A 68 -29.35 -4.57 3.35
C LYS A 68 -30.07 -5.35 4.46
N GLY A 69 -29.35 -5.70 5.52
CA GLY A 69 -29.88 -6.42 6.67
C GLY A 69 -30.00 -7.94 6.49
N GLU A 70 -29.52 -8.50 5.37
CA GLU A 70 -29.48 -9.94 5.15
C GLU A 70 -28.12 -10.54 5.57
N ASN A 71 -28.15 -11.83 5.95
CA ASN A 71 -26.92 -12.59 6.13
C ASN A 71 -26.36 -12.94 4.74
N THR A 72 -25.25 -12.31 4.36
CA THR A 72 -24.64 -12.45 3.03
C THR A 72 -23.15 -12.84 3.12
N TRP A 73 -22.61 -13.44 2.06
CA TRP A 73 -21.16 -13.48 1.80
C TRP A 73 -20.88 -12.43 0.73
N MET A 74 -19.74 -11.75 0.83
CA MET A 74 -19.27 -10.85 -0.20
C MET A 74 -18.17 -11.57 -0.98
N VAL A 75 -18.39 -11.76 -2.27
CA VAL A 75 -17.35 -12.20 -3.20
C VAL A 75 -16.88 -10.95 -3.92
N GLN A 76 -15.64 -10.55 -3.63
CA GLN A 76 -15.00 -9.41 -4.27
C GLN A 76 -14.11 -9.92 -5.40
N TRP A 77 -14.33 -9.37 -6.59
CA TRP A 77 -13.41 -9.50 -7.71
C TRP A 77 -12.73 -8.16 -7.94
N SER A 78 -11.41 -8.15 -8.01
CA SER A 78 -10.65 -6.96 -8.38
C SER A 78 -9.93 -7.14 -9.73
N SER A 79 -9.90 -6.05 -10.50
CA SER A 79 -9.06 -5.83 -11.67
C SER A 79 -8.44 -4.43 -11.56
N SER A 80 -7.49 -4.12 -12.44
CA SER A 80 -6.72 -2.87 -12.38
C SER A 80 -7.56 -1.56 -12.42
N ASN A 81 -8.84 -1.66 -12.75
CA ASN A 81 -9.73 -0.52 -12.86
C ASN A 81 -11.16 -0.77 -12.33
N ARG A 82 -11.43 -1.95 -11.76
CA ARG A 82 -12.79 -2.33 -11.32
C ARG A 82 -12.72 -3.19 -10.08
N LEU A 83 -13.53 -2.81 -9.10
CA LEU A 83 -13.94 -3.68 -8.01
C LEU A 83 -15.40 -4.08 -8.27
N LEU A 84 -15.66 -5.38 -8.17
CA LEU A 84 -17.00 -5.93 -8.26
C LEU A 84 -17.27 -6.73 -7.00
N ASP A 85 -18.21 -6.25 -6.19
CA ASP A 85 -18.68 -6.97 -5.02
C ASP A 85 -20.00 -7.64 -5.37
N VAL A 86 -20.07 -8.96 -5.19
CA VAL A 86 -21.33 -9.70 -5.26
C VAL A 86 -21.66 -10.21 -3.89
N TYR A 87 -22.81 -9.77 -3.40
CA TYR A 87 -23.37 -10.22 -2.14
C TYR A 87 -24.26 -11.42 -2.41
N VAL A 88 -23.92 -12.55 -1.80
CA VAL A 88 -24.66 -13.82 -1.92
C VAL A 88 -25.33 -14.12 -0.59
N ASN A 89 -26.65 -14.22 -0.55
CA ASN A 89 -27.38 -14.57 0.65
C ASN A 89 -26.99 -15.97 1.12
N VAL A 90 -26.52 -16.10 2.38
CA VAL A 90 -25.95 -17.36 2.90
C VAL A 90 -26.98 -18.48 2.94
N ALA A 91 -28.22 -18.16 3.29
CA ALA A 91 -29.26 -19.16 3.50
C ALA A 91 -29.80 -19.72 2.18
N THR A 92 -29.86 -18.88 1.15
CA THR A 92 -30.48 -19.25 -0.14
C THR A 92 -29.49 -19.47 -1.26
N GLY A 93 -28.26 -18.97 -1.11
CA GLY A 93 -27.27 -18.98 -2.16
C GLY A 93 -27.55 -18.01 -3.32
N ASN A 94 -28.59 -17.19 -3.22
CA ASN A 94 -28.99 -16.23 -4.25
C ASN A 94 -28.17 -14.94 -4.16
N ILE A 95 -27.99 -14.26 -5.30
CA ILE A 95 -27.37 -12.92 -5.34
C ILE A 95 -28.33 -11.92 -4.70
N ALA A 96 -27.93 -11.36 -3.56
CA ALA A 96 -28.64 -10.28 -2.88
C ALA A 96 -28.31 -8.90 -3.49
N GLY A 97 -27.12 -8.75 -4.08
CA GLY A 97 -26.68 -7.50 -4.71
C GLY A 97 -25.41 -7.66 -5.53
N ILE A 98 -25.25 -6.77 -6.50
CA ILE A 98 -24.00 -6.60 -7.25
C ILE A 98 -23.67 -5.11 -7.18
N GLU A 99 -22.54 -4.77 -6.58
CA GLU A 99 -22.07 -3.39 -6.50
C GLU A 99 -20.78 -3.25 -7.30
N LYS A 100 -20.84 -2.36 -8.29
CA LYS A 100 -19.66 -1.97 -9.06
C LYS A 100 -19.10 -0.71 -8.41
N ILE A 101 -18.03 -0.88 -7.66
CA ILE A 101 -17.34 0.26 -7.07
C ILE A 101 -16.34 0.78 -8.10
N THR A 102 -16.53 2.04 -8.49
CA THR A 102 -15.63 2.74 -9.39
C THR A 102 -15.03 3.90 -8.61
N VAL A 103 -13.77 3.78 -8.21
CA VAL A 103 -13.04 4.91 -7.62
C VAL A 103 -12.98 6.03 -8.65
N PRO A 104 -13.49 7.24 -8.35
CA PRO A 104 -13.42 8.37 -9.26
C PRO A 104 -11.99 8.69 -9.66
N GLU A 105 -11.74 8.95 -10.95
CA GLU A 105 -10.40 9.29 -11.48
C GLU A 105 -9.77 10.48 -10.76
N VAL A 106 -10.59 11.43 -10.31
CA VAL A 106 -10.15 12.59 -9.52
C VAL A 106 -9.54 12.16 -8.17
N LEU A 107 -10.12 11.16 -7.50
CA LEU A 107 -9.55 10.63 -6.26
C LEU A 107 -8.30 9.81 -6.54
N LYS A 108 -8.25 9.02 -7.62
CA LYS A 108 -7.04 8.29 -8.01
C LYS A 108 -5.85 9.23 -8.24
N ALA A 109 -6.07 10.30 -9.01
CA ALA A 109 -5.06 11.32 -9.25
C ALA A 109 -4.62 12.02 -7.95
N TRP A 110 -5.56 12.32 -7.06
CA TRP A 110 -5.25 12.89 -5.75
C TRP A 110 -4.42 11.94 -4.88
N ILE A 111 -4.71 10.64 -4.88
CA ILE A 111 -3.93 9.63 -4.13
C ILE A 111 -2.49 9.60 -4.64
N VAL A 112 -2.30 9.51 -5.96
CA VAL A 112 -0.97 9.47 -6.56
C VAL A 112 -0.18 10.75 -6.25
N ALA A 113 -0.83 11.92 -6.31
CA ALA A 113 -0.17 13.19 -6.06
C ALA A 113 0.27 13.39 -4.60
N ASN A 114 -0.50 12.90 -3.63
CA ASN A 114 -0.26 13.17 -2.21
C ASN A 114 0.42 12.02 -1.46
N TYR A 115 0.22 10.79 -1.91
CA TYR A 115 0.73 9.60 -1.23
C TYR A 115 1.56 8.70 -2.15
N GLY A 116 1.41 8.81 -3.47
CA GLY A 116 2.27 8.13 -4.44
C GLY A 116 3.68 8.73 -4.58
N ASP A 117 4.39 8.38 -5.66
CA ASP A 117 5.66 9.02 -6.04
C ASP A 117 5.46 10.25 -6.95
N GLY A 118 4.21 10.70 -7.10
CA GLY A 118 3.79 11.78 -8.00
C GLY A 118 3.38 11.30 -9.39
N THR A 119 3.75 10.09 -9.82
CA THR A 119 3.35 9.53 -11.11
C THR A 119 2.52 8.26 -10.98
N ARG A 120 2.69 7.49 -9.90
CA ARG A 120 1.93 6.27 -9.60
C ARG A 120 1.65 6.06 -8.12
N VAL A 121 0.69 5.18 -7.85
CA VAL A 121 0.50 4.61 -6.50
C VAL A 121 1.66 3.65 -6.21
N THR A 122 2.30 3.79 -5.05
CA THR A 122 3.34 2.87 -4.59
C THR A 122 2.81 2.06 -3.40
N SER A 123 3.43 0.92 -3.10
CA SER A 123 3.09 0.14 -1.90
C SER A 123 3.28 0.95 -0.62
N GLU A 124 4.32 1.79 -0.57
CA GLU A 124 4.54 2.75 0.50
C GLU A 124 3.47 3.86 0.51
N GLY A 125 2.96 4.23 -0.66
CA GLY A 125 1.93 5.26 -0.80
C GLY A 125 0.57 4.85 -0.25
N TRP A 126 0.20 3.59 -0.40
CA TRP A 126 -0.99 3.06 0.28
C TRP A 126 -0.84 3.12 1.80
N LEU A 127 0.31 2.72 2.37
CA LEU A 127 0.57 2.82 3.80
C LEU A 127 0.43 4.26 4.30
N LYS A 128 1.02 5.23 3.58
CA LYS A 128 0.93 6.65 3.90
C LYS A 128 -0.50 7.18 3.86
N LEU A 129 -1.29 6.74 2.88
CA LEU A 129 -2.71 7.09 2.80
C LEU A 129 -3.46 6.54 4.02
N SER A 130 -3.17 5.30 4.44
CA SER A 130 -3.79 4.65 5.59
C SER A 130 -3.44 5.37 6.89
N ASP A 131 -2.16 5.64 7.11
CA ASP A 131 -1.68 6.38 8.27
C ASP A 131 -2.32 7.78 8.35
N ALA A 132 -2.45 8.47 7.21
CA ALA A 132 -3.06 9.79 7.16
C ALA A 132 -4.57 9.77 7.40
N GLU A 133 -5.27 8.73 6.94
CA GLU A 133 -6.69 8.52 7.18
C GLU A 133 -6.97 8.31 8.67
N MET A 134 -6.21 7.39 9.29
CA MET A 134 -6.26 7.06 10.72
C MET A 134 -5.88 8.26 11.61
N ALA A 135 -4.82 8.98 11.25
CA ALA A 135 -4.37 10.16 12.00
C ALA A 135 -5.25 11.40 11.77
N ASN A 136 -6.24 11.32 10.87
CA ASN A 136 -7.05 12.45 10.43
C ASN A 136 -6.21 13.62 9.87
N THR A 137 -5.15 13.29 9.14
CA THR A 137 -4.20 14.23 8.53
C THR A 137 -4.19 14.12 7.00
N LEU A 138 -5.31 13.71 6.39
CA LEU A 138 -5.43 13.64 4.94
C LEU A 138 -5.14 15.02 4.31
N ALA A 139 -4.40 15.01 3.19
CA ALA A 139 -4.25 16.19 2.34
C ALA A 139 -5.62 16.75 1.93
N PRO A 140 -5.73 18.06 1.62
CA PRO A 140 -6.99 18.64 1.18
C PRO A 140 -7.58 17.87 -0.01
N LEU A 141 -8.83 17.43 0.13
CA LEU A 141 -9.51 16.65 -0.89
C LEU A 141 -9.94 17.53 -2.07
N PRO A 142 -10.11 16.94 -3.27
CA PRO A 142 -10.63 17.66 -4.43
C PRO A 142 -12.02 18.24 -4.15
N ALA A 143 -12.35 19.36 -4.81
CA ALA A 143 -13.64 20.02 -4.61
C ALA A 143 -14.81 19.06 -4.87
N GLY A 144 -15.77 19.03 -3.95
CA GLY A 144 -16.93 18.13 -3.99
C GLY A 144 -16.72 16.78 -3.30
N TYR A 145 -15.50 16.51 -2.78
CA TYR A 145 -15.20 15.32 -1.98
C TYR A 145 -14.95 15.69 -0.51
N THR A 146 -15.27 14.76 0.36
CA THR A 146 -15.18 14.84 1.82
C THR A 146 -14.43 13.62 2.34
N LYS A 147 -14.02 13.63 3.62
CA LYS A 147 -13.34 12.48 4.23
C LYS A 147 -14.16 11.19 4.12
N ALA A 148 -15.50 11.29 4.15
CA ALA A 148 -16.39 10.14 4.00
C ALA A 148 -16.30 9.47 2.62
N ASP A 149 -15.74 10.15 1.62
CA ASP A 149 -15.54 9.60 0.27
C ASP A 149 -14.21 8.81 0.15
N ILE A 150 -13.34 8.86 1.16
CA ILE A 150 -12.17 7.99 1.29
C ILE A 150 -12.61 6.74 2.05
N THR A 151 -13.32 5.86 1.36
CA THR A 151 -13.85 4.61 1.91
C THR A 151 -12.81 3.51 1.92
N ASP A 152 -13.08 2.41 2.62
CA ASP A 152 -12.24 1.20 2.61
C ASP A 152 -11.97 0.71 1.19
N GLU A 153 -12.90 0.91 0.25
CA GLU A 153 -12.73 0.47 -1.13
C GLU A 153 -11.79 1.39 -1.93
N VAL A 154 -11.70 2.68 -1.58
CA VAL A 154 -10.66 3.58 -2.11
C VAL A 154 -9.28 3.15 -1.60
N MET A 155 -9.20 2.76 -0.33
CA MET A 155 -7.99 2.23 0.31
C MET A 155 -7.54 0.92 -0.33
N LEU A 156 -8.46 -0.04 -0.47
CA LEU A 156 -8.21 -1.33 -1.12
C LEU A 156 -7.81 -1.14 -2.58
N TRP A 157 -8.45 -0.22 -3.31
CA TRP A 157 -8.04 0.09 -4.68
C TRP A 157 -6.59 0.56 -4.73
N ALA A 158 -6.16 1.46 -3.85
CA ALA A 158 -4.77 1.92 -3.81
C ALA A 158 -3.79 0.78 -3.48
N MET A 159 -4.19 -0.13 -2.57
CA MET A 159 -3.40 -1.31 -2.20
C MET A 159 -3.23 -2.31 -3.36
N ASP A 160 -4.32 -2.59 -4.07
CA ASP A 160 -4.38 -3.59 -5.15
C ASP A 160 -3.77 -3.09 -6.47
N ASN A 161 -3.50 -1.79 -6.56
CA ASN A 161 -3.00 -1.16 -7.76
C ASN A 161 -1.66 -0.45 -7.55
N PRO A 162 -0.64 -1.13 -6.97
CA PRO A 162 0.70 -0.58 -6.93
C PRO A 162 1.15 -0.50 -8.40
N ASN A 163 1.61 0.67 -8.84
CA ASN A 163 1.89 1.03 -10.23
C ASN A 163 0.71 1.51 -11.08
N TRP A 164 -0.47 1.80 -10.50
CA TRP A 164 -1.42 2.61 -11.26
C TRP A 164 -0.84 3.99 -11.48
N GLU A 165 -0.57 4.30 -12.75
CA GLU A 165 -0.04 5.59 -13.18
C GLU A 165 -1.18 6.56 -13.47
N ILE A 166 -1.03 7.81 -13.02
CA ILE A 166 -1.86 8.88 -13.56
C ILE A 166 -1.57 8.90 -15.06
N GLN A 167 -2.61 8.64 -15.87
CA GLN A 167 -2.50 8.94 -17.28
C GLN A 167 -2.29 10.44 -17.41
N THR A 168 -1.08 10.81 -17.82
CA THR A 168 -0.73 12.16 -18.27
C THR A 168 -0.70 12.15 -19.79
N ILE A 169 -0.77 13.32 -20.41
CA ILE A 169 -0.56 13.40 -21.86
C ILE A 169 0.81 12.85 -22.25
N CYS A 170 1.84 13.07 -21.43
CA CYS A 170 3.18 12.51 -21.62
C CYS A 170 3.18 10.98 -21.54
N GLY A 171 2.47 10.40 -20.56
CA GLY A 171 2.32 8.95 -20.44
C GLY A 171 1.60 8.34 -21.66
N TRP A 172 0.54 9.00 -22.13
CA TRP A 172 -0.19 8.58 -23.33
C TRP A 172 0.70 8.63 -24.58
N ILE A 173 1.43 9.74 -24.79
CA ILE A 173 2.40 9.88 -25.89
C ILE A 173 3.50 8.81 -25.80
N ASN A 174 4.05 8.56 -24.61
CA ASN A 174 5.07 7.53 -24.40
C ASN A 174 4.57 6.13 -24.75
N SER A 175 3.31 5.82 -24.48
CA SER A 175 2.73 4.50 -24.80
C SER A 175 2.68 4.22 -26.30
N ILE A 176 2.65 5.28 -27.13
CA ILE A 176 2.70 5.21 -28.60
C ILE A 176 4.16 5.23 -29.07
N GLY A 177 4.99 6.01 -28.38
CA GLY A 177 6.32 6.43 -28.80
C GLY A 177 6.24 7.69 -29.65
N VAL A 178 6.97 8.74 -29.26
CA VAL A 178 6.92 10.06 -29.93
C VAL A 178 7.17 9.98 -31.44
N THR A 179 8.01 9.05 -31.89
CA THR A 179 8.35 8.83 -33.31
C THR A 179 7.27 8.08 -34.09
N ASN A 180 6.28 7.50 -33.41
CA ASN A 180 5.17 6.75 -34.02
C ASN A 180 3.87 7.56 -34.04
N LEU A 181 3.87 8.79 -33.50
CA LEU A 181 2.72 9.67 -33.57
C LEU A 181 2.44 10.07 -35.02
N THR A 182 1.15 10.12 -35.35
CA THR A 182 0.65 10.59 -36.66
C THR A 182 -0.29 11.77 -36.44
N GLU A 183 -0.60 12.51 -37.50
CA GLU A 183 -1.56 13.62 -37.44
C GLU A 183 -2.93 13.17 -36.91
N ASP A 184 -3.35 11.94 -37.22
CA ASP A 184 -4.59 11.35 -36.71
C ASP A 184 -4.60 11.20 -35.18
N HIS A 185 -3.44 10.98 -34.56
CA HIS A 185 -3.35 10.98 -33.09
C HIS A 185 -3.67 12.37 -32.54
N GLY A 186 -3.15 13.44 -33.17
CA GLY A 186 -3.45 14.82 -32.79
C GLY A 186 -4.93 15.16 -33.01
N LEU A 187 -5.48 14.76 -34.16
CA LEU A 187 -6.89 14.96 -34.49
C LEU A 187 -7.81 14.21 -33.52
N TYR A 188 -7.46 12.99 -33.11
CA TYR A 188 -8.22 12.25 -32.09
C TYR A 188 -8.32 13.05 -30.79
N VAL A 189 -7.19 13.51 -30.25
CA VAL A 189 -7.15 14.28 -29.00
C VAL A 189 -7.90 15.61 -29.14
N TYR A 190 -7.73 16.32 -30.26
CA TYR A 190 -8.42 17.58 -30.52
C TYR A 190 -9.95 17.42 -30.63
N ASN A 191 -10.43 16.43 -31.40
CA ASN A 191 -11.87 16.15 -31.53
C ASN A 191 -12.49 15.74 -30.19
N LEU A 192 -11.74 15.00 -29.37
CA LEU A 192 -12.18 14.65 -28.02
C LEU A 192 -12.28 15.91 -27.13
N ALA A 193 -11.35 16.87 -27.27
CA ALA A 193 -11.34 18.11 -26.50
C ALA A 193 -12.55 19.02 -26.78
N ILE A 194 -12.96 19.13 -28.04
CA ILE A 194 -14.10 19.96 -28.44
C ILE A 194 -15.45 19.22 -28.31
N GLY A 195 -15.46 18.02 -27.73
CA GLY A 195 -16.68 17.22 -27.48
C GLY A 195 -17.25 16.50 -28.70
N TRP A 196 -16.50 16.37 -29.80
CA TRP A 196 -16.92 15.66 -31.02
C TRP A 196 -16.66 14.16 -30.89
N THR A 197 -17.28 13.53 -29.89
CA THR A 197 -16.98 12.14 -29.49
C THR A 197 -17.18 11.12 -30.60
N THR A 198 -18.21 11.24 -31.43
CA THR A 198 -18.45 10.31 -32.56
C THR A 198 -17.34 10.38 -33.61
N VAL A 199 -16.81 11.58 -33.89
CA VAL A 199 -15.70 11.78 -34.83
C VAL A 199 -14.41 11.25 -34.21
N ALA A 200 -14.16 11.59 -32.95
CA ALA A 200 -13.01 11.09 -32.21
C ALA A 200 -12.99 9.55 -32.15
N ASP A 201 -14.15 8.91 -31.93
CA ASP A 201 -14.27 7.44 -31.93
C ASP A 201 -13.92 6.83 -33.29
N SER A 202 -14.41 7.44 -34.37
CA SER A 202 -14.09 6.99 -35.73
C SER A 202 -12.59 7.10 -36.05
N ILE A 203 -11.93 8.18 -35.61
CA ILE A 203 -10.47 8.36 -35.79
C ILE A 203 -9.70 7.37 -34.91
N TYR A 204 -10.10 7.21 -33.65
CA TYR A 204 -9.47 6.30 -32.70
C TYR A 204 -9.44 4.86 -33.24
N ASP A 205 -10.51 4.44 -33.92
CA ASP A 205 -10.60 3.09 -34.47
C ASP A 205 -9.65 2.82 -35.64
N THR A 206 -9.09 3.87 -36.26
CA THR A 206 -8.11 3.77 -37.35
C THR A 206 -6.66 4.05 -36.92
N LEU A 207 -6.40 4.41 -35.65
CA LEU A 207 -5.05 4.71 -35.17
C LEU A 207 -4.10 3.51 -35.27
N SER A 208 -2.87 3.76 -35.71
CA SER A 208 -1.77 2.79 -35.74
C SER A 208 -0.45 3.49 -35.43
N PRO A 209 0.27 3.12 -34.35
CA PRO A 209 -0.14 2.14 -33.33
C PRO A 209 -1.40 2.60 -32.57
N LYS A 210 -2.22 1.67 -32.08
CA LYS A 210 -3.46 2.00 -31.36
C LYS A 210 -3.17 2.10 -29.85
N PRO A 211 -3.18 3.30 -29.24
CA PRO A 211 -2.98 3.46 -27.80
C PRO A 211 -4.23 3.04 -27.00
N SER A 212 -4.17 3.18 -25.68
CA SER A 212 -5.38 3.22 -24.84
C SER A 212 -6.19 4.50 -25.14
N ARG A 213 -7.50 4.47 -24.87
CA ARG A 213 -8.36 5.66 -25.01
C ARG A 213 -7.89 6.75 -24.05
N LEU A 214 -7.73 7.97 -24.57
CA LEU A 214 -7.34 9.12 -23.77
C LEU A 214 -8.49 9.53 -22.84
N PRO A 215 -8.24 9.76 -21.54
CA PRO A 215 -9.23 10.32 -20.62
C PRO A 215 -9.67 11.71 -21.09
N ALA A 216 -10.97 12.00 -21.02
CA ALA A 216 -11.51 13.28 -21.47
C ALA A 216 -10.86 14.49 -20.78
N ALA A 217 -10.43 14.35 -19.52
CA ALA A 217 -9.75 15.42 -18.79
C ALA A 217 -8.36 15.78 -19.36
N LEU A 218 -7.72 14.88 -20.12
CA LEU A 218 -6.45 15.14 -20.80
C LEU A 218 -6.64 15.61 -22.24
N ALA A 219 -7.85 15.49 -22.78
CA ALA A 219 -8.19 15.99 -24.11
C ALA A 219 -8.44 17.50 -24.03
N THR A 220 -7.37 18.28 -23.98
CA THR A 220 -7.44 19.74 -24.16
C THR A 220 -7.07 20.09 -25.60
N GLU A 221 -7.51 21.26 -26.07
CA GLU A 221 -7.12 21.75 -27.40
C GLU A 221 -5.58 21.85 -27.52
N ASP A 222 -4.93 22.34 -26.46
CA ASP A 222 -3.46 22.44 -26.36
C ASP A 222 -2.80 21.05 -26.48
N ASN A 223 -3.31 20.04 -25.79
CA ASN A 223 -2.77 18.68 -25.89
C ASN A 223 -2.99 18.09 -27.29
N GLY A 224 -4.13 18.37 -27.92
CA GLY A 224 -4.39 17.98 -29.31
C GLY A 224 -3.39 18.61 -30.29
N LEU A 225 -3.15 19.91 -30.13
CA LEU A 225 -2.19 20.66 -30.93
C LEU A 225 -0.75 20.17 -30.71
N ALA A 226 -0.36 19.88 -29.47
CA ALA A 226 0.97 19.39 -29.17
C ALA A 226 1.23 17.98 -29.71
N VAL A 227 0.25 17.07 -29.60
CA VAL A 227 0.35 15.73 -30.21
C VAL A 227 0.52 15.84 -31.73
N TYR A 228 -0.21 16.74 -32.38
CA TYR A 228 -0.02 17.06 -33.80
C TYR A 228 1.40 17.59 -34.07
N HIS A 229 1.92 18.50 -33.24
CA HIS A 229 3.29 19.01 -33.39
C HIS A 229 4.35 17.92 -33.25
N TYR A 230 4.21 16.99 -32.31
CA TYR A 230 5.11 15.82 -32.24
C TYR A 230 5.06 14.98 -33.51
N ALA A 231 3.86 14.73 -34.07
CA ALA A 231 3.69 13.93 -35.28
C ALA A 231 4.40 14.52 -36.52
N ILE A 232 4.52 15.85 -36.60
CA ILE A 232 5.25 16.53 -37.69
C ILE A 232 6.71 16.87 -37.35
N GLY A 233 7.22 16.40 -36.21
CA GLY A 233 8.61 16.56 -35.77
C GLY A 233 8.93 17.90 -35.09
N TRP A 234 7.93 18.67 -34.66
CA TRP A 234 8.09 19.96 -33.97
C TRP A 234 8.19 19.78 -32.44
N ASN A 235 9.17 18.99 -32.01
CA ASN A 235 9.26 18.51 -30.62
C ASN A 235 9.45 19.64 -29.59
N THR A 236 10.16 20.72 -29.93
CA THR A 236 10.37 21.86 -29.02
C THR A 236 9.06 22.54 -28.64
N ILE A 237 8.24 22.89 -29.64
CA ILE A 237 6.93 23.53 -29.42
C ILE A 237 6.00 22.57 -28.66
N ALA A 238 5.99 21.30 -29.05
CA ALA A 238 5.17 20.30 -28.39
C ALA A 238 5.56 20.08 -26.91
N ASN A 239 6.87 20.09 -26.60
CA ASN A 239 7.39 20.03 -25.22
C ASN A 239 6.97 21.26 -24.41
N GLU A 240 7.01 22.46 -25.01
CA GLU A 240 6.57 23.70 -24.34
C GLU A 240 5.08 23.68 -24.00
N ILE A 241 4.24 23.15 -24.90
CA ILE A 241 2.78 23.09 -24.68
C ILE A 241 2.40 22.05 -23.62
N THR A 242 3.00 20.85 -23.69
CA THR A 242 2.62 19.74 -22.80
C THR A 242 3.38 19.71 -21.48
N GLY A 243 4.52 20.38 -21.41
CA GLY A 243 5.50 20.18 -20.34
C GLY A 243 6.23 18.84 -20.41
N CYS A 244 6.05 18.05 -21.48
CA CYS A 244 6.80 16.81 -21.68
C CYS A 244 8.26 17.11 -22.10
N ASN A 245 9.14 16.12 -21.91
CA ASN A 245 10.57 16.26 -22.16
C ASN A 245 11.08 15.27 -23.23
N PHE A 246 10.43 15.22 -24.39
CA PHE A 246 10.81 14.32 -25.48
C PHE A 246 11.91 14.97 -26.32
N TRP A 247 13.16 14.70 -25.97
CA TRP A 247 14.31 15.02 -26.82
C TRP A 247 14.64 13.78 -27.64
N THR A 248 14.22 13.75 -28.89
CA THR A 248 14.77 12.80 -29.85
C THR A 248 16.20 13.23 -30.15
N THR A 249 17.20 12.42 -29.79
CA THR A 249 18.54 12.55 -30.39
C THR A 249 18.34 12.44 -31.90
N PRO A 250 18.66 13.47 -32.69
CA PRO A 250 18.39 13.44 -34.12
C PRO A 250 19.12 12.23 -34.72
N THR A 251 18.36 11.26 -35.22
CA THR A 251 18.94 10.24 -36.10
C THR A 251 19.23 10.98 -37.40
N PRO A 252 20.49 11.09 -37.83
CA PRO A 252 20.88 11.98 -38.90
C PRO A 252 20.28 11.49 -40.21
N THR A 253 19.14 12.05 -40.59
CA THR A 253 18.67 11.99 -41.97
C THR A 253 19.18 13.25 -42.64
N GLN A 254 20.11 13.02 -43.56
CA GLN A 254 20.92 14.01 -44.26
C GLN A 254 20.05 15.06 -44.97
N ARG A 255 19.83 16.20 -44.30
CA ARG A 255 19.46 17.46 -44.97
C ARG A 255 20.61 18.44 -44.78
N VAL A 256 21.32 18.68 -45.88
CA VAL A 256 22.37 19.69 -45.99
C VAL A 256 21.70 21.07 -45.88
N ILE A 257 21.89 21.75 -44.76
CA ILE A 257 21.77 23.20 -44.66
C ILE A 257 23.00 23.68 -43.91
N ASP A 258 23.87 24.41 -44.61
CA ASP A 258 24.99 25.13 -44.03
C ASP A 258 24.48 26.13 -42.99
N THR A 259 24.95 26.01 -41.74
CA THR A 259 24.78 27.08 -40.75
C THR A 259 26.10 27.31 -40.00
N VAL A 260 26.48 28.57 -39.96
CA VAL A 260 27.69 29.14 -39.36
C VAL A 260 27.61 29.08 -37.83
N GLU A 261 28.64 28.56 -37.18
CA GLU A 261 28.80 28.60 -35.72
C GLU A 261 29.11 30.03 -35.24
N ILE A 262 28.34 30.53 -34.27
CA ILE A 262 28.71 31.67 -33.43
C ILE A 262 28.83 31.14 -32.00
N GLY A 263 30.05 31.16 -31.47
CA GLY A 263 30.33 30.79 -30.08
C GLY A 263 29.89 31.90 -29.12
N VAL A 264 29.02 31.55 -28.16
CA VAL A 264 28.71 32.38 -26.99
C VAL A 264 29.05 31.56 -25.74
N GLU A 265 30.03 32.05 -24.99
CA GLU A 265 30.48 31.49 -23.72
C GLU A 265 29.55 31.98 -22.59
N ILE A 266 28.80 31.08 -21.97
CA ILE A 266 27.96 31.38 -20.79
C ILE A 266 28.78 31.09 -19.54
N VAL A 267 29.16 32.13 -18.82
CA VAL A 267 29.80 32.04 -17.49
C VAL A 267 28.71 31.82 -16.44
N GLY A 268 28.67 30.63 -15.84
CA GLY A 268 27.74 30.30 -14.75
C GLY A 268 28.17 30.90 -13.39
N PRO A 269 27.22 31.11 -12.45
CA PRO A 269 27.51 31.71 -11.15
C PRO A 269 28.32 30.76 -10.25
N THR A 270 29.24 31.34 -9.49
CA THR A 270 30.11 30.67 -8.53
C THR A 270 29.28 30.01 -7.40
N PRO A 271 29.51 28.72 -7.08
CA PRO A 271 28.76 28.02 -6.04
C PRO A 271 29.01 28.63 -4.65
N THR A 272 27.91 28.85 -3.91
CA THR A 272 27.96 29.29 -2.51
C THR A 272 28.46 28.12 -1.64
N PRO A 273 29.43 28.33 -0.73
CA PRO A 273 29.97 27.27 0.11
C PRO A 273 28.89 26.67 1.01
N ALA A 274 28.81 25.34 1.04
CA ALA A 274 27.90 24.60 1.90
C ALA A 274 28.24 24.85 3.38
N VAL A 275 27.24 25.24 4.17
CA VAL A 275 27.37 25.38 5.62
C VAL A 275 27.53 23.98 6.21
N THR A 276 28.62 23.74 6.93
CA THR A 276 28.83 22.49 7.67
C THR A 276 27.72 22.35 8.73
N PRO A 277 26.93 21.26 8.73
CA PRO A 277 25.86 21.07 9.70
C PRO A 277 26.43 21.11 11.12
N THR A 278 25.83 21.92 11.99
CA THR A 278 26.27 22.01 13.39
C THR A 278 25.61 20.88 14.16
N GLU A 279 26.38 20.09 14.91
CA GLU A 279 25.85 18.99 15.72
C GLU A 279 24.80 19.52 16.73
N PRO A 280 23.69 18.80 16.99
CA PRO A 280 22.68 19.25 17.95
C PRO A 280 23.29 19.49 19.35
N PRO A 281 22.81 20.49 20.09
CA PRO A 281 23.23 20.69 21.49
C PRO A 281 22.91 19.48 22.37
N ASP A 282 23.75 19.21 23.37
CA ASP A 282 23.60 18.02 24.23
C ASP A 282 22.27 17.99 24.99
N ALA A 283 21.70 19.16 25.31
CA ALA A 283 20.35 19.27 25.88
C ALA A 283 19.26 18.71 24.95
N ILE A 284 19.38 18.95 23.64
CA ILE A 284 18.47 18.40 22.64
C ILE A 284 18.71 16.90 22.47
N LYS A 285 19.97 16.44 22.42
CA LYS A 285 20.29 15.00 22.37
C LYS A 285 19.68 14.24 23.54
N ALA A 286 19.83 14.79 24.75
CA ALA A 286 19.27 14.22 25.97
C ALA A 286 17.74 14.17 25.95
N TRP A 287 17.11 15.25 25.48
CA TRP A 287 15.67 15.31 25.32
C TRP A 287 15.14 14.31 24.29
N ILE A 288 15.85 14.11 23.16
CA ILE A 288 15.48 13.10 22.14
C ILE A 288 15.48 11.70 22.76
N VAL A 289 16.55 11.35 23.47
CA VAL A 289 16.67 10.05 24.14
C VAL A 289 15.55 9.85 25.17
N ALA A 290 15.25 10.86 25.98
CA ALA A 290 14.23 10.75 27.03
C ALA A 290 12.80 10.62 26.52
N ASN A 291 12.47 11.25 25.39
CA ASN A 291 11.08 11.34 24.90
C ASN A 291 10.80 10.44 23.69
N TYR A 292 11.82 10.10 22.90
CA TYR A 292 11.68 9.32 21.66
C TYR A 292 12.65 8.14 21.59
N GLY A 293 13.56 8.00 22.54
CA GLY A 293 14.48 6.86 22.67
C GLY A 293 13.87 5.64 23.37
N ARG A 294 14.70 4.63 23.62
CA ARG A 294 14.40 3.45 24.46
C ARG A 294 15.35 3.48 25.65
N GLY A 295 14.84 3.85 26.83
CA GLY A 295 15.66 4.01 28.03
C GLY A 295 16.68 5.13 27.91
N THR A 296 17.97 4.80 27.91
CA THR A 296 19.08 5.77 27.79
C THR A 296 19.61 5.94 26.36
N GLN A 297 18.97 5.35 25.35
CA GLN A 297 19.45 5.34 23.97
C GLN A 297 18.42 5.88 22.97
N VAL A 298 18.87 6.54 21.90
CA VAL A 298 18.02 6.78 20.71
C VAL A 298 17.74 5.41 20.07
N SER A 299 16.49 5.01 19.84
CA SER A 299 16.19 3.71 19.21
C SER A 299 16.14 3.81 17.68
N GLY A 300 16.25 2.68 16.98
CA GLY A 300 16.08 2.61 15.52
C GLY A 300 14.72 3.13 15.01
N LEU A 301 13.70 3.16 15.87
CA LEU A 301 12.38 3.74 15.61
C LEU A 301 12.20 5.15 16.21
N GLY A 302 13.13 5.60 17.06
CA GLY A 302 13.00 6.86 17.79
C GLY A 302 13.02 8.09 16.89
N TRP A 303 13.78 8.04 15.79
CA TRP A 303 13.80 9.12 14.80
C TRP A 303 12.47 9.22 14.02
N LEU A 304 11.76 8.11 13.80
CA LEU A 304 10.43 8.11 13.16
C LEU A 304 9.41 8.79 14.07
N LYS A 305 9.40 8.45 15.37
CA LYS A 305 8.53 9.10 16.37
C LYS A 305 8.81 10.59 16.49
N LEU A 306 10.08 11.00 16.48
CA LEU A 306 10.48 12.41 16.49
C LEU A 306 10.01 13.14 15.22
N SER A 307 10.18 12.53 14.04
CA SER A 307 9.73 13.10 12.77
C SER A 307 8.21 13.24 12.72
N GLY A 308 7.47 12.25 13.22
CA GLY A 308 6.01 12.32 13.33
C GLY A 308 5.57 13.46 14.23
N ALA A 309 6.15 13.56 15.44
CA ALA A 309 5.84 14.61 16.40
C ALA A 309 6.17 16.03 15.89
N MET A 310 7.22 16.17 15.09
CA MET A 310 7.60 17.43 14.44
C MET A 310 6.53 17.85 13.41
N ASN A 311 6.04 16.91 12.60
CA ASN A 311 5.05 17.19 11.56
C ASN A 311 3.64 17.44 12.12
N SER A 312 3.27 16.77 13.21
CA SER A 312 1.96 16.92 13.88
C SER A 312 1.91 18.10 14.87
N GLY A 313 3.06 18.72 15.18
CA GLY A 313 3.15 19.75 16.21
C GLY A 313 2.97 19.22 17.64
N THR A 314 3.14 17.91 17.87
CA THR A 314 2.94 17.26 19.17
C THR A 314 4.26 16.96 19.88
N LEU A 315 5.28 17.82 19.72
CA LEU A 315 6.56 17.65 20.40
C LEU A 315 6.40 17.70 21.91
N ALA A 316 7.06 16.78 22.62
CA ALA A 316 7.20 16.87 24.08
C ALA A 316 7.80 18.22 24.50
N PRO A 317 7.50 18.74 25.71
CA PRO A 317 8.06 20.00 26.19
C PRO A 317 9.59 20.03 26.07
N LEU A 318 10.12 21.06 25.40
CA LEU A 318 11.54 21.20 25.14
C LEU A 318 12.30 21.70 26.38
N PRO A 319 13.62 21.46 26.46
CA PRO A 319 14.45 22.03 27.53
C PRO A 319 14.37 23.56 27.53
N ALA A 320 14.53 24.18 28.70
CA ALA A 320 14.51 25.63 28.83
C ALA A 320 15.54 26.29 27.87
N GLY A 321 15.08 27.30 27.12
CA GLY A 321 15.89 27.98 26.12
C GLY A 321 15.77 27.43 24.70
N TYR A 322 15.01 26.35 24.49
CA TYR A 322 14.71 25.79 23.17
C TYR A 322 13.23 25.91 22.82
N THR A 323 12.96 26.00 21.53
CA THR A 323 11.64 26.12 20.90
C THR A 323 11.48 25.08 19.81
N SER A 324 10.26 24.86 19.32
CA SER A 324 10.01 23.90 18.24
C SER A 324 10.81 24.22 16.97
N ALA A 325 11.19 25.48 16.75
CA ALA A 325 12.04 25.89 15.63
C ALA A 325 13.48 25.33 15.73
N ASP A 326 13.92 24.93 16.93
CA ASP A 326 15.25 24.35 17.15
C ASP A 326 15.27 22.83 16.84
N ILE A 327 14.12 22.21 16.64
CA ILE A 327 14.00 20.82 16.18
C ILE A 327 13.91 20.82 14.65
N THR A 328 15.07 20.95 14.00
CA THR A 328 15.18 20.99 12.54
C THR A 328 15.27 19.59 11.93
N GLN A 329 15.17 19.51 10.61
CA GLN A 329 15.44 18.28 9.86
C GLN A 329 16.87 17.73 10.10
N GLU A 330 17.84 18.58 10.46
CA GLU A 330 19.19 18.16 10.81
C GLU A 330 19.21 17.40 12.14
N VAL A 331 18.40 17.81 13.11
CA VAL A 331 18.22 17.11 14.39
C VAL A 331 17.61 15.73 14.18
N VAL A 332 16.59 15.62 13.31
CA VAL A 332 15.99 14.33 12.93
C VAL A 332 17.01 13.44 12.21
N THR A 333 17.79 14.01 11.31
CA THR A 333 18.85 13.30 10.56
C THR A 333 19.96 12.82 11.49
N TRP A 334 20.33 13.62 12.50
CA TRP A 334 21.28 13.22 13.53
C TRP A 334 20.75 12.04 14.34
N ALA A 335 19.49 12.08 14.79
CA ALA A 335 18.88 10.98 15.55
C ALA A 335 18.86 9.68 14.72
N LYS A 336 18.53 9.77 13.42
CA LYS A 336 18.54 8.63 12.49
C LYS A 336 19.94 8.04 12.30
N LYS A 337 20.98 8.89 12.25
CA LYS A 337 22.38 8.45 12.10
C LYS A 337 22.99 7.88 13.38
N ASN A 338 22.39 8.12 14.55
CA ASN A 338 22.94 7.73 15.84
C ASN A 338 21.96 6.88 16.68
N PRO A 339 21.48 5.72 16.19
CA PRO A 339 20.47 4.89 16.84
C PRO A 339 21.01 4.12 18.08
N ASN A 340 22.12 4.55 18.66
CA ASN A 340 22.72 4.00 19.88
C ASN A 340 23.35 5.09 20.76
N TYR A 341 23.07 6.38 20.49
CA TYR A 341 23.61 7.47 21.30
C TYR A 341 23.09 7.36 22.74
N THR A 342 24.01 7.30 23.71
CA THR A 342 23.74 7.21 25.14
C THR A 342 24.07 8.52 25.83
N ILE A 343 23.16 9.04 26.67
CA ILE A 343 23.48 10.17 27.54
C ILE A 343 24.45 9.71 28.62
N SER A 344 25.65 10.29 28.67
CA SER A 344 26.58 10.08 29.77
C SER A 344 26.15 10.94 30.98
N GLY A 345 25.20 10.44 31.76
CA GLY A 345 24.72 11.06 32.99
C GLY A 345 24.33 9.96 33.98
N ALA A 346 24.71 10.11 35.25
CA ALA A 346 24.61 9.10 36.30
C ALA A 346 23.27 8.34 36.21
N ALA A 347 23.36 7.06 35.85
CA ALA A 347 22.20 6.21 35.64
C ALA A 347 21.33 6.25 36.91
N PRO A 348 20.02 6.53 36.82
CA PRO A 348 19.11 6.15 37.89
C PRO A 348 19.36 4.68 38.16
N THR A 349 19.54 4.30 39.43
CA THR A 349 19.77 2.91 39.82
C THR A 349 18.70 2.07 39.14
N PRO A 350 19.05 1.22 38.15
CA PRO A 350 18.05 0.48 37.41
C PRO A 350 17.31 -0.37 38.43
N GLU A 351 15.98 -0.24 38.48
CA GLU A 351 15.20 -1.30 39.09
C GLU A 351 15.60 -2.60 38.40
N THR A 352 16.00 -3.58 39.18
CA THR A 352 16.47 -4.87 38.68
C THR A 352 15.29 -5.62 38.07
N LYS A 353 14.99 -5.36 36.79
CA LYS A 353 13.96 -6.07 36.02
C LYS A 353 14.36 -7.54 35.87
N THR A 354 13.38 -8.44 35.91
CA THR A 354 13.60 -9.88 35.69
C THR A 354 12.61 -10.46 34.70
N TRP A 355 12.94 -11.60 34.11
CA TRP A 355 12.01 -12.32 33.23
C TRP A 355 10.92 -13.01 34.05
N HIS A 356 9.67 -12.78 33.68
CA HIS A 356 8.49 -13.37 34.30
C HIS A 356 7.67 -14.12 33.25
N THR A 357 7.39 -15.39 33.48
CA THR A 357 6.46 -16.16 32.64
C THR A 357 5.06 -15.56 32.72
N VAL A 358 4.53 -15.14 31.57
CA VAL A 358 3.17 -14.61 31.42
C VAL A 358 2.18 -15.75 31.22
N THR A 359 2.47 -16.63 30.25
CA THR A 359 1.58 -17.74 29.90
C THR A 359 2.33 -18.81 29.10
N THR A 360 1.72 -20.00 29.00
CA THR A 360 2.22 -21.10 28.19
C THR A 360 1.08 -21.69 27.36
N PHE A 361 1.33 -21.90 26.08
CA PHE A 361 0.45 -22.56 25.14
C PHE A 361 1.09 -23.85 24.64
N GLN A 362 0.27 -24.86 24.37
CA GLN A 362 0.70 -26.10 23.76
C GLN A 362 -0.38 -26.64 22.84
N GLY A 363 0.03 -27.46 21.87
CA GLY A 363 -0.87 -28.05 20.88
C GLY A 363 -0.16 -28.99 19.91
N ARG A 364 -0.91 -29.41 18.89
CA ARG A 364 -0.46 -30.27 17.79
C ARG A 364 -0.85 -29.71 16.42
N HIS A 365 -1.98 -29.03 16.37
CA HIS A 365 -2.52 -28.39 15.18
C HIS A 365 -2.46 -26.87 15.34
N ASP A 366 -2.93 -26.19 14.30
CA ASP A 366 -3.16 -24.76 14.28
C ASP A 366 -3.93 -24.30 15.51
N LYS A 367 -3.57 -23.13 16.01
CA LYS A 367 -4.22 -22.56 17.19
C LYS A 367 -4.15 -21.05 17.20
N LYS A 368 -5.31 -20.44 17.44
CA LYS A 368 -5.41 -19.06 17.94
C LYS A 368 -5.39 -19.08 19.47
N THR A 369 -4.47 -18.35 20.09
CA THR A 369 -4.38 -18.31 21.55
C THR A 369 -5.43 -17.37 22.15
N PRO A 370 -5.82 -17.56 23.41
CA PRO A 370 -6.43 -16.50 24.20
C PRO A 370 -5.52 -15.26 24.26
N ILE A 371 -6.13 -14.11 24.53
CA ILE A 371 -5.41 -12.85 24.76
C ILE A 371 -4.58 -12.95 26.05
N PHE A 372 -3.35 -12.46 26.03
CA PHE A 372 -2.44 -12.31 27.18
C PHE A 372 -1.92 -10.87 27.26
N ASN A 373 -1.51 -10.43 28.45
CA ASN A 373 -1.09 -9.04 28.69
C ASN A 373 0.41 -8.95 29.01
N ILE A 374 1.08 -8.02 28.34
CA ILE A 374 2.47 -7.63 28.59
C ILE A 374 2.49 -6.29 29.35
N LYS A 375 3.32 -6.23 30.39
CA LYS A 375 3.56 -5.05 31.25
C LYS A 375 4.88 -4.37 30.93
N GLY A 376 5.92 -5.14 30.59
CA GLY A 376 7.25 -4.63 30.32
C GLY A 376 7.39 -4.01 28.94
N ASP A 377 8.46 -3.23 28.78
CA ASP A 377 8.87 -2.66 27.49
C ASP A 377 9.52 -3.70 26.57
N THR A 378 9.74 -4.92 27.08
CA THR A 378 10.42 -6.02 26.39
C THR A 378 9.79 -7.32 26.83
N TRP A 379 9.44 -8.17 25.88
CA TRP A 379 8.97 -9.52 26.12
C TRP A 379 9.53 -10.46 25.04
N ARG A 380 9.44 -11.76 25.26
CA ARG A 380 10.01 -12.80 24.37
C ARG A 380 9.10 -14.02 24.28
N ILE A 381 9.32 -14.80 23.22
CA ILE A 381 8.64 -16.05 22.94
C ILE A 381 9.67 -17.17 22.96
N ASN A 382 9.60 -18.04 23.97
CA ASN A 382 10.33 -19.31 23.98
C ASN A 382 9.44 -20.37 23.33
N TRP A 383 9.99 -21.21 22.47
CA TRP A 383 9.18 -22.26 21.85
C TRP A 383 9.98 -23.55 21.69
N GLU A 384 9.25 -24.66 21.74
CA GLU A 384 9.74 -26.01 21.49
C GLU A 384 8.77 -26.74 20.57
N SER A 385 9.29 -27.63 19.73
CA SER A 385 8.44 -28.42 18.83
C SER A 385 9.09 -29.73 18.40
N VAL A 386 8.24 -30.71 18.10
CA VAL A 386 8.57 -32.07 17.65
C VAL A 386 7.69 -32.40 16.45
N GLY A 387 8.29 -32.90 15.36
CA GLY A 387 7.63 -33.20 14.09
C GLY A 387 8.04 -34.56 13.54
N HIS A 388 7.27 -35.09 12.57
CA HIS A 388 7.45 -36.43 12.00
C HIS A 388 8.46 -36.51 10.85
N GLY A 389 9.05 -35.38 10.42
CA GLY A 389 10.07 -35.37 9.39
C GLY A 389 10.58 -33.97 9.02
N ASN A 390 11.23 -33.88 7.86
CA ASN A 390 11.78 -32.62 7.34
C ASN A 390 10.70 -31.67 6.79
N ASP A 391 9.46 -32.16 6.63
CA ASP A 391 8.33 -31.38 6.12
C ASP A 391 7.49 -30.74 7.22
N SER A 392 7.74 -31.11 8.47
CA SER A 392 7.16 -30.48 9.65
C SER A 392 7.47 -28.98 9.67
N ARG A 393 6.50 -28.14 10.07
CA ARG A 393 6.65 -26.66 10.11
C ARG A 393 5.87 -26.08 11.27
N ILE A 394 6.45 -25.07 11.91
CA ILE A 394 5.72 -24.18 12.81
C ILE A 394 5.88 -22.74 12.33
N SER A 395 4.77 -22.02 12.30
CA SER A 395 4.72 -20.58 12.11
C SER A 395 3.95 -19.94 13.26
N VAL A 396 4.50 -18.88 13.83
CA VAL A 396 3.85 -18.12 14.89
C VAL A 396 3.74 -16.68 14.42
N THR A 397 2.52 -16.17 14.35
CA THR A 397 2.23 -14.77 14.06
C THR A 397 1.74 -14.08 15.31
N VAL A 398 2.35 -12.95 15.66
CA VAL A 398 1.98 -12.15 16.84
C VAL A 398 1.10 -10.99 16.45
N TYR A 399 -0.02 -10.83 17.16
CA TYR A 399 -0.96 -9.73 16.99
C TYR A 399 -1.12 -8.95 18.28
N LYS A 400 -1.05 -7.62 18.19
CA LYS A 400 -1.41 -6.71 19.28
C LYS A 400 -2.90 -6.36 19.15
N ASP A 401 -3.66 -6.50 20.23
CA ASP A 401 -5.10 -6.23 20.23
C ASP A 401 -5.37 -4.76 20.60
N PHE A 402 -5.69 -3.93 19.60
CA PHE A 402 -6.04 -2.53 19.84
C PHE A 402 -7.56 -2.31 20.03
N GLY A 403 -8.36 -3.38 20.00
CA GLY A 403 -9.81 -3.30 19.98
C GLY A 403 -10.33 -2.88 18.60
N PHE A 404 -11.32 -3.63 18.09
CA PHE A 404 -12.08 -3.37 16.86
C PHE A 404 -11.28 -2.78 15.67
N LEU A 405 -10.65 -3.69 14.91
CA LEU A 405 -10.12 -3.54 13.53
C LEU A 405 -8.63 -3.22 13.38
N ASP A 406 -7.93 -2.76 14.41
CA ASP A 406 -6.48 -2.54 14.32
C ASP A 406 -5.71 -3.78 14.78
N TYR A 407 -5.13 -4.49 13.81
CA TYR A 407 -4.14 -5.54 14.06
C TYR A 407 -2.77 -5.10 13.55
N THR A 408 -1.80 -4.93 14.44
CA THR A 408 -0.41 -4.79 14.02
C THR A 408 0.21 -6.17 13.95
N TYR A 409 0.61 -6.57 12.74
CA TYR A 409 1.45 -7.73 12.49
C TYR A 409 2.85 -7.43 13.03
N VAL A 410 3.32 -8.22 14.00
CA VAL A 410 4.60 -7.91 14.64
C VAL A 410 5.73 -8.84 14.19
N ASP A 411 5.47 -10.10 13.81
CA ASP A 411 6.51 -11.02 13.30
C ASP A 411 5.96 -12.37 12.78
N VAL A 412 6.75 -13.07 11.94
CA VAL A 412 6.61 -14.51 11.58
C VAL A 412 7.99 -15.17 11.53
N PHE A 413 8.12 -16.32 12.21
CA PHE A 413 9.29 -17.20 12.06
C PHE A 413 8.89 -18.60 11.55
N TYR A 414 9.77 -19.17 10.72
CA TYR A 414 9.56 -20.42 9.96
C TYR A 414 10.78 -21.35 10.12
N ARG A 415 10.53 -22.66 10.39
CA ARG A 415 11.58 -23.67 10.65
C ARG A 415 11.14 -25.09 10.23
N ASN A 416 12.08 -25.87 9.67
CA ASN A 416 11.81 -27.16 9.00
C ASN A 416 12.62 -28.39 9.51
N ASN A 417 13.17 -28.40 10.74
CA ASN A 417 14.23 -29.39 11.11
C ASN A 417 14.11 -30.15 12.47
N PHE A 418 12.96 -30.34 13.09
CA PHE A 418 12.66 -31.02 14.38
C PHE A 418 13.60 -32.12 14.96
N PRO A 419 13.82 -32.17 16.30
CA PRO A 419 13.25 -31.31 17.35
C PRO A 419 13.99 -29.97 17.48
N PHE A 420 13.25 -28.90 17.76
CA PHE A 420 13.80 -27.55 17.86
C PHE A 420 13.34 -26.85 19.13
N THR A 421 14.25 -26.08 19.72
CA THR A 421 14.02 -25.15 20.82
C THR A 421 14.72 -23.85 20.46
N ASP A 422 14.01 -22.72 20.54
CA ASP A 422 14.60 -21.41 20.27
C ASP A 422 13.89 -20.33 21.10
N THR A 423 14.52 -19.17 21.20
CA THR A 423 13.95 -17.97 21.84
C THR A 423 13.95 -16.85 20.82
N HIS A 424 12.75 -16.36 20.49
CA HIS A 424 12.60 -15.16 19.69
C HIS A 424 12.41 -13.93 20.60
N TYR A 425 13.19 -12.88 20.31
CA TYR A 425 13.15 -11.62 21.04
C TYR A 425 12.44 -10.56 20.21
N GLU A 426 11.84 -9.58 20.90
CA GLU A 426 11.38 -8.29 20.37
C GLU A 426 9.93 -8.22 19.88
N TYR A 427 9.09 -7.67 20.74
CA TYR A 427 7.74 -7.26 20.41
C TYR A 427 7.35 -6.00 21.21
N ASP A 428 6.36 -5.27 20.70
CA ASP A 428 6.20 -3.82 20.83
C ASP A 428 5.56 -3.35 22.17
N GLY A 429 6.32 -3.40 23.26
CA GLY A 429 5.96 -2.77 24.55
C GLY A 429 4.67 -3.33 25.20
N PRO A 430 4.17 -2.66 26.26
CA PRO A 430 3.02 -3.14 27.02
C PRO A 430 1.75 -3.18 26.17
N GLY A 431 0.84 -4.08 26.53
CA GLY A 431 -0.48 -4.22 25.91
C GLY A 431 -1.02 -5.65 25.88
N PRO A 432 -2.25 -5.82 25.39
CA PRO A 432 -2.84 -7.13 25.12
C PRO A 432 -2.36 -7.68 23.77
N TYR A 433 -2.07 -8.97 23.72
CA TYR A 433 -1.61 -9.70 22.55
C TYR A 433 -2.29 -11.05 22.41
N TYR A 434 -2.32 -11.59 21.20
CA TYR A 434 -2.62 -13.00 20.94
C TYR A 434 -1.72 -13.54 19.83
N LEU A 435 -1.57 -14.86 19.76
CA LEU A 435 -0.83 -15.54 18.70
C LEU A 435 -1.79 -16.28 17.76
N CYS A 436 -1.44 -16.34 16.48
CA CYS A 436 -1.89 -17.40 15.60
C CYS A 436 -0.73 -18.32 15.26
N ILE A 437 -0.96 -19.60 15.47
CA ILE A 437 0.03 -20.65 15.31
C ILE A 437 -0.46 -21.53 14.16
N THR A 438 0.38 -21.72 13.15
CA THR A 438 0.20 -22.70 12.07
C THR A 438 1.19 -23.82 12.30
N ALA A 439 0.70 -25.05 12.31
CA ALA A 439 1.43 -26.26 12.67
C ALA A 439 1.18 -27.35 11.63
N ASP A 440 2.14 -27.55 10.73
CA ASP A 440 2.10 -28.60 9.72
C ASP A 440 2.93 -29.80 10.17
N ASP A 441 2.31 -30.98 10.17
CA ASP A 441 2.95 -32.27 10.48
C ASP A 441 3.76 -32.27 11.80
N LEU A 442 3.23 -31.59 12.84
CA LEU A 442 3.82 -31.57 14.18
C LEU A 442 3.18 -32.62 15.08
N GLU A 443 4.02 -33.39 15.78
CA GLU A 443 3.56 -34.25 16.87
C GLU A 443 3.18 -33.40 18.09
N TYR A 444 3.93 -32.32 18.32
CA TYR A 444 3.77 -31.45 19.47
C TYR A 444 4.48 -30.10 19.28
N TRP A 445 3.88 -29.05 19.85
CA TRP A 445 4.54 -27.77 20.07
C TRP A 445 4.16 -27.19 21.44
N ARG A 446 5.07 -26.41 22.02
CA ARG A 446 4.85 -25.57 23.20
C ARG A 446 5.49 -24.21 23.01
N ILE A 447 4.76 -23.18 23.40
CA ILE A 447 5.16 -21.78 23.34
C ILE A 447 4.99 -21.19 24.74
N GLU A 448 6.02 -20.53 25.25
CA GLU A 448 6.03 -19.83 26.52
C GLU A 448 6.32 -18.35 26.27
N ILE A 449 5.50 -17.50 26.87
CA ILE A 449 5.62 -16.05 26.79
C ILE A 449 6.22 -15.55 28.09
N GLU A 450 7.29 -14.77 27.97
CA GLU A 450 7.95 -14.14 29.11
C GLU A 450 8.06 -12.62 28.92
N ASP A 451 7.84 -11.88 29.99
CA ASP A 451 7.84 -10.42 30.04
C ASP A 451 8.93 -9.91 30.99
N PHE A 452 9.57 -8.80 30.64
CA PHE A 452 10.70 -8.23 31.36
C PHE A 452 10.29 -6.93 32.05
N TYR A 453 9.99 -7.02 33.35
CA TYR A 453 9.59 -5.88 34.19
C TYR A 453 10.12 -5.98 35.62
#